data_AF-A0A7G8IYL1-F1
#
_entry.id   AF-A0A7G8IYL1-F1
#
_cell.length_a   1.000
_cell.length_b   1.000
_cell.length_c   1.000
_cell.angle_alpha   90.00
_cell.angle_beta   90.00
_cell.angle_gamma   90.00
#
_symmetry.space_group_name_H-M   'P 1'
#
loop_
_entity.id
_entity.type
_entity.pdbx_description
1 polymer ?
#
loop_
_entity_poly.entity_id
_entity_poly.type
_entity_poly.pdbx_seq_one_letter_code
_entity_poly.pdbx_strand_id
1 'polypeptide(L)'
;MDFSSLRPLEKQLSHQFDHTFLVNADDPLMQQWQTLHEQGALDLRVMDNVGMEATARLVWGWANTLLQERDSGRSCCWKVEARENQANGACYEALPDWFGTANQSGQ
;
A
#
# COMPACT_ATOMS: atom_id res chain seq x y z
N MET A 1 -9.06 14.68 11.22
CA MET A 1 -8.99 13.27 10.77
C MET A 1 -8.96 12.42 12.03
N ASP A 2 -9.82 11.41 12.15
CA ASP A 2 -9.89 10.52 13.32
C ASP A 2 -9.24 9.17 12.99
N PHE A 3 -8.51 8.56 13.92
CA PHE A 3 -7.84 7.27 13.72
C PHE A 3 -8.82 6.16 13.33
N SER A 4 -10.05 6.20 13.86
CA SER A 4 -11.10 5.23 13.54
C SER A 4 -11.43 5.17 12.04
N SER A 5 -11.11 6.24 11.30
CA SER A 5 -11.34 6.32 9.86
C SER A 5 -10.30 5.64 8.98
N LEU A 6 -9.17 5.24 9.57
CA LEU A 6 -8.11 4.50 8.89
C LEU A 6 -8.31 2.98 8.95
N ARG A 7 -9.36 2.49 9.64
CA ARG A 7 -9.70 1.06 9.72
C ARG A 7 -9.79 0.36 8.35
N PRO A 8 -10.31 0.99 7.27
CA PRO A 8 -10.27 0.37 5.94
C PRO A 8 -8.84 0.15 5.43
N LEU A 9 -7.94 1.12 5.65
CA LEU A 9 -6.52 0.99 5.28
C LEU A 9 -5.83 -0.09 6.11
N GLU A 10 -6.09 -0.15 7.42
CA GLU A 10 -5.59 -1.21 8.31
C GLU A 10 -6.00 -2.60 7.83
N LYS A 11 -7.27 -2.78 7.44
CA LYS A 11 -7.76 -4.05 6.87
C LYS A 11 -7.06 -4.41 5.57
N GLN A 12 -6.81 -3.43 4.70
CA GLN A 12 -6.10 -3.65 3.44
C GLN A 12 -4.64 -4.03 3.67
N LEU A 13 -3.97 -3.38 4.63
CA LEU A 13 -2.62 -3.75 5.06
C LEU A 13 -2.56 -5.18 5.61
N SER A 14 -3.48 -5.55 6.51
CA SER A 14 -3.55 -6.90 7.06
C SER A 14 -3.82 -7.94 5.96
N HIS A 15 -4.78 -7.70 5.08
CA HIS A 15 -5.07 -8.61 3.96
C HIS A 15 -3.88 -8.79 3.00
N GLN A 16 -3.10 -7.72 2.76
CA GLN A 16 -1.95 -7.79 1.87
C GLN A 16 -0.75 -8.47 2.53
N PHE A 17 -0.46 -8.18 3.80
CA PHE A 17 0.85 -8.45 4.39
C PHE A 17 0.80 -9.44 5.56
N ASP A 18 -0.28 -9.47 6.34
CA ASP A 18 -0.33 -10.29 7.55
C ASP A 18 -0.50 -11.78 7.21
N HIS A 19 0.44 -12.59 7.67
CA HIS A 19 0.49 -14.03 7.43
C HIS A 19 0.38 -14.44 5.94
N THR A 20 0.97 -13.64 5.05
CA THR A 20 1.03 -13.91 3.60
C THR A 20 2.46 -14.17 3.12
N PHE A 21 2.58 -14.68 1.90
CA PHE A 21 3.84 -14.87 1.19
C PHE A 21 3.89 -13.93 -0.02
N LEU A 22 4.76 -12.93 0.02
CA LEU A 22 4.93 -11.96 -1.07
C LEU A 22 5.98 -12.47 -2.06
N VAL A 23 5.72 -12.34 -3.36
CA VAL A 23 6.68 -12.67 -4.41
C VAL A 23 6.63 -11.65 -5.54
N ASN A 24 7.78 -11.39 -6.18
CA ASN A 24 7.80 -10.58 -7.40
C ASN A 24 7.12 -11.32 -8.56
N ALA A 25 6.43 -10.58 -9.42
CA ALA A 25 5.76 -11.13 -10.61
C ALA A 25 6.73 -11.81 -11.60
N ASP A 26 8.01 -11.42 -11.59
CA ASP A 26 9.07 -11.98 -12.43
C ASP A 26 9.91 -13.07 -11.74
N ASP A 27 9.48 -13.57 -10.58
CA ASP A 27 10.21 -14.63 -9.86
C ASP A 27 10.30 -15.93 -10.71
N PRO A 28 11.50 -16.50 -10.90
CA PRO A 28 11.69 -17.66 -11.78
C PRO A 28 11.02 -18.94 -11.25
N LEU A 29 10.60 -18.96 -9.98
CA LEU A 29 9.92 -20.09 -9.34
C LEU A 29 8.41 -19.85 -9.16
N MET A 30 7.82 -18.89 -9.90
CA MET A 30 6.40 -18.54 -9.79
C MET A 30 5.45 -19.75 -9.84
N GLN A 31 5.70 -20.72 -10.73
CA GLN A 31 4.86 -21.90 -10.86
C GLN A 31 4.88 -22.78 -9.58
N GLN A 32 6.03 -22.88 -8.92
CA GLN A 32 6.16 -23.61 -7.66
C GLN A 32 5.38 -22.90 -6.54
N TRP A 33 5.48 -21.57 -6.46
CA TRP A 33 4.75 -20.79 -5.45
C TRP A 33 3.23 -20.90 -5.63
N GLN A 34 2.74 -20.86 -6.87
CA GLN A 34 1.33 -21.08 -7.18
C GLN A 34 0.88 -22.49 -6.78
N THR A 35 1.67 -23.50 -7.08
CA THR A 35 1.36 -24.89 -6.70
C THR A 35 1.24 -25.03 -5.17
N LEU A 36 2.14 -24.41 -4.40
CA LEU A 36 2.07 -24.42 -2.93
C LEU A 36 0.86 -23.66 -2.40
N HIS A 37 0.49 -22.55 -3.04
CA HIS A 37 -0.71 -21.80 -2.71
C HIS A 37 -1.98 -22.64 -2.93
N GLU A 38 -2.10 -23.31 -4.08
CA GLU A 38 -3.24 -24.18 -4.41
C GLU A 38 -3.37 -25.36 -3.45
N GLN A 39 -2.25 -25.85 -2.92
CA GLN A 39 -2.23 -26.89 -1.88
C GLN A 39 -2.59 -26.36 -0.48
N GLY A 40 -2.78 -25.05 -0.32
CA GLY A 40 -3.07 -24.41 0.97
C GLY A 40 -1.84 -24.29 1.88
N ALA A 41 -0.62 -24.44 1.35
CA ALA A 41 0.61 -24.37 2.14
C ALA A 41 1.03 -22.93 2.46
N LEU A 42 0.60 -21.94 1.66
CA LEU A 42 0.85 -20.52 1.85
C LEU A 42 -0.28 -19.66 1.26
N ASP A 43 -0.45 -18.43 1.72
CA ASP A 43 -1.31 -17.42 1.08
C ASP A 43 -0.46 -16.52 0.19
N LEU A 44 -0.53 -16.71 -1.13
CA LEU A 44 0.35 -16.06 -2.10
C LEU A 44 -0.15 -14.65 -2.46
N ARG A 45 0.79 -13.71 -2.51
CA ARG A 45 0.59 -12.35 -3.00
C ARG A 45 1.65 -12.03 -4.04
N VAL A 46 1.23 -11.91 -5.29
CA VAL A 46 2.12 -11.51 -6.39
C VAL A 46 2.13 -9.99 -6.50
N MET A 47 3.32 -9.40 -6.51
CA MET A 47 3.55 -7.96 -6.58
C MET A 47 4.54 -7.63 -7.69
N ASP A 48 4.47 -6.43 -8.28
CA ASP A 48 5.47 -6.01 -9.27
C ASP A 48 6.87 -5.88 -8.63
N ASN A 49 6.93 -5.44 -7.37
CA ASN A 49 8.14 -5.36 -6.58
C ASN A 49 7.80 -5.44 -5.07
N VAL A 50 8.37 -6.42 -4.36
CA VAL A 50 8.17 -6.65 -2.92
C VAL A 50 9.04 -5.75 -2.02
N GLY A 51 9.97 -4.98 -2.60
CA GLY A 51 10.87 -4.10 -1.87
C GLY A 51 10.15 -3.01 -1.07
N MET A 52 10.83 -2.46 -0.07
CA MET A 52 10.24 -1.47 0.84
C MET A 52 9.93 -0.15 0.13
N GLU A 53 10.70 0.26 -0.87
CA GLU A 53 10.41 1.45 -1.68
C GLU A 53 9.08 1.31 -2.42
N ALA A 54 8.86 0.15 -3.05
CA ALA A 54 7.63 -0.15 -3.77
C ALA A 54 6.44 -0.26 -2.80
N THR A 55 6.65 -0.91 -1.65
CA THR A 55 5.65 -1.03 -0.58
C THR A 55 5.24 0.33 -0.03
N ALA A 56 6.19 1.23 0.26
CA ALA A 56 5.89 2.57 0.74
C ALA A 56 5.04 3.36 -0.28
N ARG A 57 5.38 3.27 -1.56
CA ARG A 57 4.61 3.91 -2.64
C ARG A 57 3.21 3.31 -2.78
N LEU A 58 3.08 1.99 -2.71
CA LEU A 58 1.79 1.29 -2.78
C LEU A 58 0.84 1.74 -1.67
N VAL A 59 1.34 1.73 -0.42
CA VAL A 59 0.55 2.11 0.75
C VAL A 59 0.23 3.60 0.74
N TRP A 60 1.12 4.46 0.23
CA TRP A 60 0.80 5.88 -0.01
C TRP A 60 -0.37 6.04 -0.98
N GLY A 61 -0.42 5.24 -2.04
CA GLY A 61 -1.52 5.24 -2.99
C GLY A 61 -2.85 4.83 -2.35
N TRP A 62 -2.85 3.76 -1.55
CA TRP A 62 -4.04 3.29 -0.83
C TRP A 62 -4.55 4.32 0.18
N ALA A 63 -3.64 4.89 0.98
CA ALA A 63 -4.00 5.91 1.96
C ALA A 63 -4.64 7.14 1.28
N ASN A 64 -4.08 7.58 0.16
CA ASN A 64 -4.61 8.73 -0.58
C ASN A 64 -5.91 8.43 -1.31
N THR A 65 -6.10 7.22 -1.84
CA THR A 65 -7.38 6.80 -2.42
C THR A 65 -8.48 6.85 -1.36
N LEU A 66 -8.24 6.25 -0.18
CA LEU A 66 -9.17 6.28 0.95
C LEU A 66 -9.50 7.71 1.39
N LEU A 67 -8.48 8.57 1.50
CA LEU A 67 -8.63 9.96 1.93
C LEU A 67 -9.43 10.80 0.91
N GLN A 68 -9.18 10.59 -0.38
CA GLN A 68 -9.90 11.30 -1.43
C GLN A 68 -11.40 10.94 -1.41
N GLU A 69 -11.71 9.64 -1.31
CA GLU A 69 -13.09 9.15 -1.26
C GLU A 69 -13.84 9.59 0.00
N ARG A 70 -13.17 9.58 1.15
CA ARG A 70 -13.82 9.78 2.46
C ARG A 70 -13.85 11.24 2.92
N ASP A 71 -12.76 11.98 2.72
CA ASP A 71 -12.60 13.35 3.21
C ASP A 71 -12.77 14.41 2.11
N SER A 72 -13.19 14.00 0.91
CA SER A 72 -13.39 14.87 -0.27
C SER A 72 -12.18 15.77 -0.55
N GLY A 73 -10.97 15.20 -0.38
CA GLY A 73 -9.72 15.90 -0.65
C GLY A 73 -9.28 16.95 0.37
N ARG A 74 -9.96 17.07 1.53
CA ARG A 74 -9.57 18.02 2.59
C ARG A 74 -8.32 17.61 3.38
N SER A 75 -7.89 16.37 3.24
CA SER A 75 -6.70 15.81 3.89
C SER A 75 -6.03 14.84 2.93
N CYS A 76 -4.70 14.78 2.96
CA CYS A 76 -3.89 13.83 2.19
C CYS A 76 -2.86 13.14 3.08
N CYS A 77 -2.37 11.99 2.60
CA CYS A 77 -1.18 11.35 3.12
C CYS A 77 0.00 11.86 2.29
N TRP A 78 0.88 12.63 2.92
CA TRP A 78 2.04 13.20 2.22
C TRP A 78 3.28 12.30 2.27
N LYS A 79 3.31 11.33 3.20
CA LYS A 79 4.44 10.45 3.47
C LYS A 79 4.00 9.10 3.99
N VAL A 80 4.66 8.04 3.51
CA VAL A 80 4.61 6.69 4.06
C VAL A 80 6.01 6.15 4.26
N GLU A 81 6.21 5.45 5.37
CA GLU A 81 7.43 4.69 5.66
C GLU A 81 7.08 3.21 5.76
N ALA A 82 7.81 2.37 5.03
CA ALA A 82 7.74 0.90 5.11
C ALA A 82 9.06 0.38 5.67
N ARG A 83 9.00 -0.57 6.60
CA ARG A 83 10.18 -1.14 7.26
C ARG A 83 10.06 -2.66 7.30
N GLU A 84 11.07 -3.32 6.76
CA GLU A 84 11.23 -4.77 6.89
C GLU A 84 11.83 -5.09 8.27
N ASN A 85 12.80 -4.28 8.71
CA ASN A 85 13.43 -4.38 10.02
C ASN A 85 13.99 -3.01 10.46
N GLN A 86 14.79 -2.98 11.54
CA GLN A 86 15.35 -1.71 12.06
C GLN A 86 16.34 -1.04 11.11
N ALA A 87 17.08 -1.83 10.30
CA ALA A 87 18.12 -1.36 9.40
C ALA A 87 17.66 -1.26 7.94
N ASN A 88 16.57 -1.95 7.56
CA ASN A 88 16.00 -1.93 6.22
C ASN A 88 14.59 -1.32 6.24
N GLY A 89 14.48 -0.15 5.61
CA GLY A 89 13.21 0.50 5.36
C GLY A 89 13.35 1.56 4.28
N ALA A 90 12.22 2.01 3.77
CA ALA A 90 12.14 3.02 2.74
C ALA A 90 11.00 4.00 3.01
N CYS A 91 11.13 5.18 2.43
CA CYS A 91 10.20 6.28 2.59
C CYS A 91 9.74 6.76 1.21
N TYR A 92 8.44 7.01 1.08
CA TYR A 92 7.87 7.67 -0.09
C TYR A 92 7.19 8.97 0.34
N GLU A 93 7.57 10.09 -0.29
CA GLU A 93 7.07 11.43 0.01
C GLU A 93 6.58 12.11 -1.27
N ALA A 94 5.29 12.47 -1.29
CA ALA A 94 4.65 13.22 -2.37
C ALA A 94 3.31 13.78 -1.90
N LEU A 95 2.91 14.93 -2.45
CA LEU A 95 1.53 15.38 -2.39
C LEU A 95 0.76 14.78 -3.58
N PRO A 96 -0.44 14.23 -3.38
CA PRO A 96 -1.22 13.71 -4.49
C PRO A 96 -1.79 14.87 -5.33
N ASP A 97 -1.88 14.67 -6.65
CA ASP A 97 -2.25 15.72 -7.61
C ASP A 97 -3.64 16.36 -7.35
N TRP A 98 -4.55 15.61 -6.71
CA TRP A 98 -5.88 16.09 -6.34
C TRP A 98 -5.89 16.98 -5.09
N PHE A 99 -4.80 17.04 -4.33
CA PHE A 99 -4.75 17.80 -3.08
C PHE A 99 -4.37 19.25 -3.34
N GLY A 100 -5.26 20.18 -2.96
CA GLY A 100 -5.07 21.62 -3.13
C GLY A 100 -5.59 22.20 -4.46
N THR A 101 -5.95 21.36 -5.44
CA THR A 101 -6.56 21.80 -6.71
C THR A 101 -8.04 22.19 -6.57
N ALA A 102 -8.74 21.71 -5.53
CA ALA A 102 -10.16 22.03 -5.27
C ALA A 102 -10.42 23.50 -4.84
N ASN A 103 -9.39 24.28 -4.51
CA ASN A 103 -9.54 25.68 -4.06
C ASN A 103 -9.32 26.72 -5.18
N GLN A 104 -9.15 26.33 -6.45
CA GLN A 104 -8.89 27.25 -7.56
C GLN A 104 -10.06 27.45 -8.54
N SER A 105 -11.22 26.85 -8.28
CA SER A 105 -12.42 26.94 -9.15
C SER A 105 -13.56 27.79 -8.56
N GLY A 106 -13.25 28.65 -7.57
CA GLY A 106 -14.14 29.71 -7.09
C GLY A 106 -13.54 31.07 -7.40
N GLN A 107 -13.61 31.50 -8.66
CA GLN A 107 -13.37 32.87 -9.10
C GLN A 107 -14.64 33.42 -9.75
#